data_AF-B0NH70-F1
#
_entry.id   AF-B0NH70-F1
#
_cell.length_a   1.000
_cell.length_b   1.000
_cell.length_c   1.000
_cell.angle_alpha   90.00
_cell.angle_beta   90.00
_cell.angle_gamma   90.00
#
_symmetry.space_group_name_H-M   'P 1'
#
loop_
_entity.id
_entity.type
_entity.pdbx_description
1 polymer ?
#
loop_
_entity_poly.entity_id
_entity_poly.type
_entity_poly.pdbx_seq_one_letter_code
_entity_poly.pdbx_strand_id
1 'polypeptide(L)'
;MTDGLEQYHKLAREQEGLINANCLAHARRHYANTIKVMGKGNPEAVKSLVAYKALVQIEAIHDLEGALRDLTPEKRLKERRTSIRPLVEAYFAWVKEIIASRTVLPKSETGKGLRYSSNQEEYLKVFLSDGEVSIDDSASERVLRNFTIGRKNWVTINTVRGAQASAIIYSITETARANNLNVYYYIKHLLTQLPQHIDKNGNIEQSLLEPLMPWSKELPVDCYSKRRS
;
A
#
# COMPACT_ATOMS: atom_id res chain seq x y z
N MET A 1 5.82 3.81 2.45
CA MET A 1 4.45 3.65 2.96
C MET A 1 4.37 2.33 3.71
N THR A 2 3.83 2.30 4.93
CA THR A 2 3.74 1.07 5.76
C THR A 2 2.44 0.99 6.56
N ASP A 3 2.22 -0.12 7.27
CA ASP A 3 1.07 -0.37 8.14
C ASP A 3 1.18 0.27 9.54
N GLY A 4 2.30 0.93 9.83
CA GLY A 4 2.55 1.59 11.11
C GLY A 4 3.04 0.65 12.22
N LEU A 5 3.70 -0.45 11.85
CA LEU A 5 4.47 -1.28 12.78
C LEU A 5 5.72 -0.52 13.30
N GLU A 6 6.02 -0.68 14.59
CA GLU A 6 7.11 0.04 15.29
C GLU A 6 8.49 -0.16 14.65
N GLN A 7 8.73 -1.32 14.02
CA GLN A 7 9.98 -1.60 13.34
C GLN A 7 10.28 -0.60 12.22
N TYR A 8 9.25 -0.11 11.51
CA TYR A 8 9.44 0.89 10.46
C TYR A 8 9.76 2.27 11.03
N HIS A 9 9.18 2.62 12.18
CA HIS A 9 9.55 3.85 12.90
C HIS A 9 11.00 3.78 13.37
N LYS A 10 11.43 2.63 13.89
CA LYS A 10 12.82 2.40 14.28
C LYS A 10 13.76 2.57 13.09
N LEU A 11 13.46 1.95 11.95
CA LEU A 11 14.28 2.07 10.74
C LEU A 11 14.43 3.52 10.27
N ALA A 12 13.32 4.29 10.24
CA ALA A 12 13.36 5.69 9.86
C ALA A 12 14.18 6.58 10.83
N ARG A 13 14.26 6.19 12.12
CA ARG A 13 15.12 6.89 13.10
C ARG A 13 16.60 6.54 12.94
N GLU A 14 16.90 5.32 12.50
CA GLU A 14 18.28 4.79 12.43
C GLU A 14 18.94 5.03 11.06
N GLN A 15 18.16 5.24 10.00
CA GLN A 15 18.66 5.43 8.64
C GLN A 15 18.43 6.86 8.15
N GLU A 16 19.52 7.60 7.93
CA GLU A 16 19.46 8.93 7.32
C GLU A 16 18.84 8.88 5.91
N GLY A 17 17.99 9.86 5.61
CA GLY A 17 17.30 9.97 4.32
C GLY A 17 16.06 9.08 4.16
N LEU A 18 15.73 8.23 5.14
CA LEU A 18 14.52 7.40 5.12
C LEU A 18 13.36 8.10 5.83
N ILE A 19 12.28 8.40 5.10
CA ILE A 19 11.04 8.94 5.66
C ILE A 19 9.98 7.84 5.69
N ASN A 20 9.47 7.52 6.89
CA ASN A 20 8.35 6.59 7.01
C ASN A 20 7.01 7.32 6.84
N ALA A 21 6.23 6.91 5.85
CA ALA A 21 4.82 7.30 5.70
C ALA A 21 3.92 6.13 6.09
N ASN A 22 2.84 6.39 6.81
CA ASN A 22 1.88 5.36 7.22
C ASN A 22 0.56 5.45 6.44
N CYS A 23 -0.05 4.28 6.25
CA CYS A 23 -1.26 4.11 5.45
C CYS A 23 -2.53 4.45 6.24
N LEU A 24 -3.31 5.42 5.78
CA LEU A 24 -4.52 5.90 6.44
C LEU A 24 -5.65 4.85 6.47
N ALA A 25 -5.66 3.91 5.52
CA ALA A 25 -6.59 2.78 5.51
C ALA A 25 -6.54 1.93 6.79
N HIS A 26 -5.40 1.88 7.48
CA HIS A 26 -5.28 1.16 8.76
C HIS A 26 -6.07 1.85 9.87
N ALA A 27 -5.99 3.18 9.97
CA ALA A 27 -6.83 3.95 10.88
C ALA A 27 -8.31 3.75 10.54
N ARG A 28 -8.67 3.88 9.26
CA ARG A 28 -10.04 3.70 8.74
C ARG A 28 -10.62 2.33 9.09
N ARG A 29 -9.80 1.26 9.02
CA ARG A 29 -10.22 -0.13 9.24
C ARG A 29 -10.82 -0.35 10.63
N HIS A 30 -10.27 0.26 11.68
CA HIS A 30 -10.81 0.15 13.03
C HIS A 30 -12.25 0.71 13.13
N TYR A 31 -12.49 1.87 12.52
CA TYR A 31 -13.81 2.48 12.51
C TYR A 31 -14.80 1.69 11.65
N ALA A 32 -14.37 1.24 10.47
CA ALA A 32 -15.18 0.39 9.59
C ALA A 32 -15.58 -0.93 10.26
N ASN A 33 -14.66 -1.57 10.99
CA ASN A 33 -14.95 -2.78 11.76
C ASN A 33 -16.01 -2.54 12.83
N THR A 34 -15.96 -1.40 13.53
CA THR A 34 -16.97 -1.02 14.52
C THR A 34 -18.35 -0.95 13.87
N ILE A 35 -18.48 -0.22 12.75
CA ILE A 35 -19.75 -0.07 12.04
C ILE A 35 -20.26 -1.41 11.51
N LYS A 36 -19.37 -2.26 10.99
CA LYS A 36 -19.73 -3.60 10.49
C LYS A 36 -20.33 -4.49 11.59
N VAL A 37 -19.78 -4.45 12.80
CA VAL A 37 -20.27 -5.25 13.94
C VAL A 37 -21.64 -4.75 14.42
N MET A 38 -21.89 -3.44 14.39
CA MET A 38 -23.18 -2.86 14.79
C MET A 38 -24.32 -3.20 13.82
N GLY A 39 -24.01 -3.62 12.59
CA GLY A 39 -24.99 -4.07 11.60
C GLY A 39 -25.88 -2.95 11.05
N LYS A 40 -27.00 -3.35 10.41
CA LYS A 40 -28.02 -2.42 9.86
C LYS A 40 -29.00 -1.97 10.95
N GLY A 41 -28.48 -1.42 12.04
CA GLY A 41 -29.31 -0.81 13.10
C GLY A 41 -29.97 0.49 12.66
N ASN A 42 -30.59 1.21 13.60
CA ASN A 42 -31.18 2.53 13.35
C ASN A 42 -30.14 3.48 12.71
N PRO A 43 -30.38 4.01 11.48
CA PRO A 43 -29.45 4.87 10.77
C PRO A 43 -29.00 6.10 11.56
N GLU A 44 -29.91 6.76 12.27
CA GLU A 44 -29.60 7.94 13.11
C GLU A 44 -28.70 7.56 14.29
N ALA A 45 -28.92 6.39 14.89
CA ALA A 45 -28.06 5.88 15.95
C ALA A 45 -26.65 5.61 15.40
N VAL A 46 -26.52 5.00 14.23
CA VAL A 46 -25.22 4.76 13.57
C VAL A 46 -24.49 6.08 13.27
N LYS A 47 -25.18 7.08 12.74
CA LYS A 47 -24.60 8.40 12.43
C LYS A 47 -24.06 9.13 13.67
N SER A 48 -24.65 8.89 14.83
CA SER A 48 -24.21 9.50 16.09
C SER A 48 -22.91 8.90 16.63
N LEU A 49 -22.53 7.69 16.20
CA LEU A 49 -21.34 7.00 16.68
C LEU A 49 -20.06 7.76 16.32
N VAL A 50 -19.10 7.76 17.25
CA VAL A 50 -17.75 8.30 17.02
C VAL A 50 -17.07 7.62 15.83
N ALA A 51 -17.21 6.30 15.69
CA ALA A 51 -16.65 5.56 14.56
C ALA A 51 -17.21 6.06 13.22
N TYR A 52 -18.51 6.37 13.14
CA TYR A 52 -19.11 6.90 11.93
C TYR A 52 -18.58 8.29 11.60
N LYS A 53 -18.52 9.18 12.60
CA LYS A 53 -17.96 10.54 12.44
C LYS A 53 -16.50 10.53 12.00
N ALA A 54 -15.71 9.56 12.50
CA ALA A 54 -14.34 9.35 12.04
C ALA A 54 -14.29 8.93 10.56
N LEU A 55 -15.15 7.98 10.16
CA LEU A 55 -15.23 7.53 8.76
C LEU A 55 -15.60 8.67 7.82
N VAL A 56 -16.59 9.50 8.17
CA VAL A 56 -17.00 10.64 7.32
C VAL A 56 -15.85 11.61 7.09
N GLN A 57 -15.08 11.93 8.13
CA GLN A 57 -13.91 12.81 7.98
C GLN A 57 -12.81 12.18 7.12
N ILE A 58 -12.52 10.90 7.35
CA ILE A 58 -11.54 10.16 6.55
C ILE A 58 -12.02 10.07 5.09
N GLU A 59 -13.30 9.83 4.84
CA GLU A 59 -13.89 9.74 3.50
C GLU A 59 -13.78 11.07 2.76
N ALA A 60 -14.08 12.19 3.42
CA ALA A 60 -13.88 13.52 2.82
C ALA A 60 -12.42 13.78 2.40
N ILE A 61 -11.44 13.30 3.17
CA ILE A 61 -10.02 13.35 2.80
C ILE A 61 -9.75 12.50 1.55
N HIS A 62 -10.28 11.27 1.50
CA HIS A 62 -10.08 10.35 0.39
C HIS A 62 -10.77 10.81 -0.89
N ASP A 63 -11.95 11.43 -0.80
CA ASP A 63 -12.71 11.91 -1.95
C ASP A 63 -11.94 13.03 -2.66
N LEU A 64 -11.43 14.00 -1.90
CA LEU A 64 -10.58 15.05 -2.46
C LEU A 64 -9.28 14.47 -3.01
N GLU A 65 -8.59 13.60 -2.26
CA GLU A 65 -7.34 12.98 -2.70
C GLU A 65 -7.52 12.14 -3.97
N GLY A 66 -8.66 11.44 -4.11
CA GLY A 66 -9.02 10.65 -5.27
C GLY A 66 -9.21 11.50 -6.52
N ALA A 67 -9.75 12.72 -6.38
CA ALA A 67 -9.88 13.68 -7.48
C ALA A 67 -8.53 14.21 -7.98
N LEU A 68 -7.44 14.04 -7.22
CA LEU A 68 -6.09 14.48 -7.59
C LEU A 68 -5.26 13.40 -8.29
N ARG A 69 -5.81 12.20 -8.52
CA ARG A 69 -5.04 11.02 -8.96
C ARG A 69 -4.28 11.21 -10.27
N ASP A 70 -4.85 11.94 -11.21
CA ASP A 70 -4.28 12.13 -12.55
C ASP A 70 -3.43 13.42 -12.66
N LEU A 71 -3.21 14.12 -11.54
CA LEU A 71 -2.35 15.29 -11.50
C LEU A 71 -0.87 14.90 -11.39
N THR A 72 0.00 15.80 -11.86
CA THR A 72 1.44 15.66 -11.59
C THR A 72 1.71 15.79 -10.09
N PRO A 73 2.81 15.20 -9.57
CA PRO A 73 3.18 15.28 -8.16
C PRO A 73 3.20 16.71 -7.61
N GLU A 74 3.68 17.69 -8.38
CA GLU A 74 3.78 19.10 -7.95
C GLU A 74 2.40 19.73 -7.81
N LYS A 75 1.49 19.48 -8.77
CA LYS A 75 0.11 19.98 -8.73
C LYS A 75 -0.66 19.31 -7.60
N ARG A 76 -0.51 17.99 -7.45
CA ARG A 76 -1.11 17.22 -6.35
C ARG A 76 -0.65 17.73 -5.00
N LEU A 77 0.64 18.01 -4.82
CA LEU A 77 1.18 18.57 -3.58
C LEU A 77 0.64 19.98 -3.29
N LYS A 78 0.48 20.82 -4.32
CA LYS A 78 -0.13 22.15 -4.16
C LYS A 78 -1.57 22.03 -3.66
N GLU A 79 -2.39 21.19 -4.31
CA GLU A 79 -3.78 20.95 -3.91
C GLU A 79 -3.90 20.30 -2.54
N ARG A 80 -2.99 19.38 -2.19
CA ARG A 80 -2.92 18.81 -0.84
C ARG A 80 -2.71 19.89 0.22
N ARG A 81 -1.82 20.84 -0.02
CA ARG A 81 -1.52 21.93 0.92
C ARG A 81 -2.70 22.90 1.08
N THR A 82 -3.45 23.18 0.02
CA THR A 82 -4.57 24.13 0.06
C THR A 82 -5.86 23.50 0.57
N SER A 83 -6.20 22.32 0.07
CA SER A 83 -7.56 21.76 0.15
C SER A 83 -7.64 20.58 1.12
N ILE A 84 -6.61 19.72 1.16
CA ILE A 84 -6.63 18.47 1.96
C ILE A 84 -6.07 18.67 3.37
N ARG A 85 -4.96 19.41 3.50
CA ARG A 85 -4.30 19.68 4.79
C ARG A 85 -5.28 20.24 5.85
N PRO A 86 -6.18 21.19 5.55
CA PRO A 86 -7.16 21.64 6.54
C PRO A 86 -8.06 20.52 7.07
N LEU A 87 -8.49 19.58 6.21
CA LEU A 87 -9.32 18.44 6.61
C LEU A 87 -8.53 17.45 7.49
N VAL A 88 -7.27 17.20 7.13
CA VAL A 88 -6.39 16.33 7.90
C VAL A 88 -6.12 16.91 9.29
N GLU A 89 -5.82 18.21 9.38
CA GLU A 89 -5.62 18.90 10.65
C GLU A 89 -6.89 18.90 11.51
N ALA A 90 -8.05 19.16 10.89
CA ALA A 90 -9.35 19.09 11.58
C ALA A 90 -9.63 17.69 12.13
N TYR A 91 -9.34 16.64 11.35
CA TYR A 91 -9.47 15.25 11.78
C TYR A 91 -8.61 14.95 13.01
N PHE A 92 -7.32 15.30 12.99
CA PHE A 92 -6.44 15.03 14.13
C PHE A 92 -6.77 15.86 15.37
N ALA A 93 -7.18 17.12 15.18
CA ALA A 93 -7.69 17.94 16.29
C ALA A 93 -8.92 17.29 16.93
N TRP A 94 -9.89 16.84 16.12
CA TRP A 94 -11.07 16.13 16.58
C TRP A 94 -10.73 14.81 17.28
N VAL A 95 -9.80 14.01 16.75
CA VAL A 95 -9.35 12.76 17.40
C VAL A 95 -8.83 13.04 18.82
N LYS A 96 -7.99 14.06 19.00
CA LYS A 96 -7.43 14.45 20.31
C LYS A 96 -8.53 14.89 21.27
N GLU A 97 -9.50 15.67 20.80
CA GLU A 97 -10.66 16.09 21.59
C GLU A 97 -11.48 14.89 22.09
N ILE A 98 -11.80 13.93 21.20
CA ILE A 98 -12.56 12.75 21.59
C ILE A 98 -11.78 11.90 22.60
N ILE A 99 -10.47 11.73 22.42
CA ILE A 99 -9.62 11.02 23.41
C ILE A 99 -9.67 11.74 24.76
N ALA A 100 -9.54 13.08 24.78
CA ALA A 100 -9.57 13.89 25.99
C ALA A 100 -10.94 13.83 26.70
N SER A 101 -12.04 13.76 25.94
CA SER A 101 -13.41 13.65 26.48
C SER A 101 -13.67 12.36 27.25
N ARG A 102 -12.85 11.32 27.06
CA ARG A 102 -13.00 9.96 27.65
C ARG A 102 -14.37 9.31 27.38
N THR A 103 -15.09 9.77 26.36
CA THR A 103 -16.41 9.23 25.96
C THR A 103 -16.32 7.84 25.30
N VAL A 104 -15.14 7.47 24.80
CA VAL A 104 -14.90 6.17 24.15
C VAL A 104 -14.00 5.30 25.01
N LEU A 105 -14.43 4.07 25.26
CA LEU A 105 -13.63 3.08 25.98
C LEU A 105 -12.31 2.81 25.24
N PRO A 106 -11.13 2.98 25.86
CA PRO A 106 -9.84 2.86 25.18
C PRO A 106 -9.58 1.50 24.52
N LYS A 107 -10.14 0.42 25.09
CA LYS A 107 -9.98 -0.96 24.58
C LYS A 107 -11.01 -1.34 23.52
N SER A 108 -12.05 -0.52 23.30
CA SER A 108 -13.02 -0.73 22.22
C SER A 108 -12.33 -0.58 20.86
N GLU A 109 -12.93 -1.16 19.82
CA GLU A 109 -12.37 -1.06 18.46
C GLU A 109 -12.27 0.40 17.98
N THR A 110 -13.25 1.24 18.33
CA THR A 110 -13.18 2.69 18.10
C THR A 110 -12.04 3.35 18.89
N GLY A 111 -11.87 2.97 20.16
CA GLY A 111 -10.78 3.46 21.01
C GLY A 111 -9.40 3.11 20.47
N LYS A 112 -9.24 1.92 19.88
CA LYS A 112 -8.02 1.52 19.17
C LYS A 112 -7.78 2.39 17.94
N GLY A 113 -8.81 2.66 17.13
CA GLY A 113 -8.69 3.54 15.97
C GLY A 113 -8.27 4.98 16.34
N LEU A 114 -8.86 5.54 17.39
CA LEU A 114 -8.48 6.86 17.92
C LEU A 114 -7.02 6.89 18.38
N ARG A 115 -6.62 5.88 19.17
CA ARG A 115 -5.24 5.77 19.66
C ARG A 115 -4.24 5.56 18.53
N TYR A 116 -4.57 4.71 17.55
CA TYR A 116 -3.76 4.52 16.36
C TYR A 116 -3.58 5.85 15.63
N SER A 117 -4.67 6.56 15.33
CA SER A 117 -4.61 7.86 14.66
C SER A 117 -3.74 8.85 15.44
N SER A 118 -3.96 9.00 16.75
CA SER A 118 -3.18 9.91 17.58
C SER A 118 -1.70 9.55 17.63
N ASN A 119 -1.35 8.27 17.76
CA ASN A 119 0.05 7.83 17.85
C ASN A 119 0.77 7.93 16.50
N GLN A 120 0.02 7.82 15.40
CA GLN A 120 0.56 7.77 14.05
C GLN A 120 0.43 9.09 13.29
N GLU A 121 -0.01 10.16 13.95
CA GLU A 121 -0.33 11.44 13.32
C GLU A 121 0.80 11.98 12.45
N GLU A 122 2.03 11.99 12.94
CA GLU A 122 3.21 12.44 12.20
C GLU A 122 3.37 11.66 10.88
N TYR A 123 3.33 10.33 10.95
CA TYR A 123 3.54 9.44 9.81
C TYR A 123 2.36 9.44 8.83
N LEU A 124 1.14 9.64 9.34
CA LEU A 124 -0.09 9.76 8.54
C LEU A 124 -0.17 11.11 7.82
N LYS A 125 0.60 12.13 8.24
CA LYS A 125 0.66 13.44 7.59
C LYS A 125 1.74 13.54 6.50
N VAL A 126 2.63 12.56 6.36
CA VAL A 126 3.78 12.62 5.41
C VAL A 126 3.34 12.81 3.97
N PHE A 127 2.20 12.26 3.53
CA PHE A 127 1.73 12.47 2.16
C PHE A 127 1.42 13.96 1.85
N LEU A 128 1.25 14.82 2.86
CA LEU A 128 1.06 16.25 2.68
C LEU A 128 2.35 17.01 2.34
N SER A 129 3.53 16.40 2.55
CA SER A 129 4.82 17.03 2.25
C SER A 129 5.40 16.60 0.89
N ASP A 130 4.94 15.49 0.32
CA ASP A 130 5.44 14.94 -0.94
C ASP A 130 4.29 14.42 -1.83
N GLY A 131 4.21 14.91 -3.08
CA GLY A 131 3.18 14.55 -4.05
C GLY A 131 3.27 13.12 -4.61
N GLU A 132 4.44 12.48 -4.53
CA GLU A 132 4.67 11.09 -4.95
C GLU A 132 4.18 10.09 -3.90
N VAL A 133 4.18 10.51 -2.63
CA VAL A 133 3.72 9.66 -1.53
C VAL A 133 2.20 9.51 -1.63
N SER A 134 1.74 8.26 -1.75
CA SER A 134 0.32 7.92 -1.74
C SER A 134 -0.31 8.20 -0.36
N ILE A 135 -1.64 8.22 -0.22
CA ILE A 135 -2.30 8.29 1.10
C ILE A 135 -2.40 6.91 1.79
N ASP A 136 -2.44 5.86 0.96
CA ASP A 136 -2.65 4.47 1.37
C ASP A 136 -1.71 3.52 0.61
N ASP A 137 -1.39 2.37 1.22
CA ASP A 137 -0.68 1.26 0.59
C ASP A 137 -1.61 0.17 0.00
N SER A 138 -2.91 0.47 -0.09
CA SER A 138 -3.94 -0.51 -0.49
C SER A 138 -3.69 -1.16 -1.86
N ALA A 139 -2.95 -0.51 -2.77
CA ALA A 139 -2.54 -1.10 -4.04
C ALA A 139 -1.48 -2.20 -3.84
N SER A 140 -0.41 -1.91 -3.11
CA SER A 140 0.65 -2.87 -2.79
C SER A 140 0.12 -4.04 -1.96
N GLU A 141 -0.70 -3.76 -0.94
CA GLU A 141 -1.35 -4.81 -0.12
C GLU A 141 -2.19 -5.77 -0.98
N ARG A 142 -2.92 -5.25 -1.99
CA ARG A 142 -3.72 -6.08 -2.89
C ARG A 142 -2.86 -6.99 -3.76
N VAL A 143 -1.72 -6.49 -4.26
CA VAL A 143 -0.78 -7.31 -5.04
C VAL A 143 -0.16 -8.41 -4.17
N LEU A 144 0.25 -8.06 -2.94
CA LEU A 144 0.82 -9.01 -1.97
C LEU A 144 -0.21 -10.01 -1.43
N ARG A 145 -1.51 -9.74 -1.56
CA ARG A 145 -2.57 -10.67 -1.14
C ARG A 145 -2.46 -12.03 -1.83
N ASN A 146 -2.09 -12.05 -3.11
CA ASN A 146 -1.91 -13.30 -3.85
C ASN A 146 -0.77 -14.13 -3.27
N PHE A 147 0.34 -13.48 -2.92
CA PHE A 147 1.47 -14.11 -2.25
C PHE A 147 1.07 -14.66 -0.88
N THR A 148 0.41 -13.86 -0.04
CA THR A 148 0.04 -14.28 1.32
C THR A 148 -0.95 -15.44 1.32
N ILE A 149 -1.90 -15.47 0.39
CA ILE A 149 -2.80 -16.63 0.19
C ILE A 149 -2.00 -17.84 -0.32
N GLY A 150 -1.14 -17.65 -1.31
CA GLY A 150 -0.27 -18.70 -1.86
C GLY A 150 0.62 -19.33 -0.81
N ARG A 151 1.33 -18.52 0.00
CA ARG A 151 2.19 -18.97 1.10
C ARG A 151 1.45 -19.86 2.09
N LYS A 152 0.18 -19.54 2.42
CA LYS A 152 -0.63 -20.40 3.30
C LYS A 152 -0.86 -21.79 2.70
N ASN A 153 -0.94 -21.90 1.37
CA ASN A 153 -1.16 -23.14 0.64
C ASN A 153 0.16 -23.86 0.28
N TRP A 154 1.28 -23.14 0.26
CA TRP A 154 2.59 -23.68 -0.10
C TRP A 154 3.40 -24.02 1.14
N VAL A 155 3.27 -25.27 1.58
CA VAL A 155 3.93 -25.83 2.76
C VAL A 155 5.48 -25.83 2.64
N THR A 156 6.02 -25.51 1.45
CA THR A 156 7.46 -25.51 1.14
C THR A 156 8.21 -24.22 1.53
N ILE A 157 7.52 -23.13 1.92
CA ILE A 157 8.17 -21.89 2.38
C ILE A 157 8.47 -21.97 3.90
N ASN A 158 9.25 -22.98 4.28
CA ASN A 158 9.66 -23.22 5.68
C ASN A 158 11.15 -22.95 5.94
N THR A 159 11.88 -22.42 4.95
CA THR A 159 13.31 -22.09 5.08
C THR A 159 13.58 -20.69 4.52
N VAL A 160 14.64 -20.04 5.02
CA VAL A 160 15.10 -18.73 4.51
C VAL A 160 15.36 -18.79 2.99
N ARG A 161 15.98 -19.87 2.51
CA ARG A 161 16.21 -20.09 1.08
C ARG A 161 14.91 -20.19 0.28
N GLY A 162 13.92 -20.92 0.79
CA GLY A 162 12.60 -21.03 0.16
C GLY A 162 11.87 -19.69 0.10
N ALA A 163 12.00 -18.87 1.16
CA ALA A 163 11.45 -17.52 1.18
C ALA A 163 12.14 -16.60 0.15
N GLN A 164 13.47 -16.65 0.06
CA GLN A 164 14.24 -15.87 -0.92
C GLN A 164 13.89 -16.27 -2.36
N ALA A 165 13.85 -17.56 -2.68
CA ALA A 165 13.48 -18.02 -4.02
C ALA A 165 12.05 -17.61 -4.40
N SER A 166 11.11 -17.71 -3.44
CA SER A 166 9.73 -17.28 -3.65
C SER A 166 9.65 -15.77 -3.91
N ALA A 167 10.38 -14.95 -3.14
CA ALA A 167 10.42 -13.51 -3.32
C ALA A 167 10.94 -13.12 -4.71
N ILE A 168 12.01 -13.77 -5.20
CA ILE A 168 12.55 -13.52 -6.55
C ILE A 168 11.50 -13.80 -7.63
N ILE A 169 10.87 -14.98 -7.59
CA ILE A 169 9.88 -15.38 -8.60
C ILE A 169 8.67 -14.44 -8.59
N TYR A 170 8.22 -14.03 -7.41
CA TYR A 170 7.12 -13.08 -7.28
C TYR A 170 7.49 -11.69 -7.80
N SER A 171 8.67 -11.18 -7.48
CA SER A 171 9.13 -9.89 -8.00
C SER A 171 9.12 -9.88 -9.53
N ILE A 172 9.63 -10.93 -10.17
CA ILE A 172 9.60 -11.05 -11.64
C ILE A 172 8.15 -11.12 -12.16
N THR A 173 7.31 -11.93 -11.52
CA THR A 173 5.92 -12.14 -11.92
C THR A 173 5.08 -10.88 -11.80
N GLU A 174 5.16 -10.16 -10.68
CA GLU A 174 4.39 -8.95 -10.46
C GLU A 174 4.92 -7.79 -11.32
N THR A 175 6.25 -7.72 -11.55
CA THR A 175 6.81 -6.72 -12.49
C THR A 175 6.33 -6.97 -13.91
N ALA A 176 6.26 -8.24 -14.36
CA ALA A 176 5.70 -8.57 -15.67
C ALA A 176 4.22 -8.17 -15.78
N ARG A 177 3.41 -8.41 -14.74
CA ARG A 177 2.01 -7.96 -14.71
C ARG A 177 1.87 -6.45 -14.70
N ALA A 178 2.71 -5.73 -13.95
CA ALA A 178 2.72 -4.27 -13.91
C ALA A 178 3.03 -3.66 -15.29
N ASN A 179 3.79 -4.37 -16.12
CA ASN A 179 4.06 -4.02 -17.52
C ASN A 179 3.05 -4.61 -18.53
N ASN A 180 1.90 -5.09 -18.06
CA ASN A 180 0.82 -5.66 -18.88
C ASN A 180 1.21 -6.90 -19.70
N LEU A 181 2.19 -7.68 -19.23
CA LEU A 181 2.62 -8.91 -19.91
C LEU A 181 1.82 -10.14 -19.45
N ASN A 182 1.68 -11.09 -20.37
CA ASN A 182 1.31 -12.46 -20.07
C ASN A 182 2.48 -13.18 -19.39
N VAL A 183 2.36 -13.33 -18.07
CA VAL A 183 3.38 -13.94 -17.20
C VAL A 183 3.90 -15.27 -17.74
N TYR A 184 3.04 -16.15 -18.27
CA TYR A 184 3.47 -17.46 -18.74
C TYR A 184 4.45 -17.33 -19.92
N TYR A 185 4.07 -16.57 -20.94
CA TYR A 185 4.90 -16.39 -22.13
C TYR A 185 6.17 -15.60 -21.81
N TYR A 186 6.08 -14.60 -20.93
CA TYR A 186 7.24 -13.84 -20.49
C TYR A 186 8.26 -14.71 -19.72
N ILE A 187 7.82 -15.50 -18.73
CA ILE A 187 8.72 -16.40 -18.01
C ILE A 187 9.31 -17.46 -18.93
N LYS A 188 8.50 -18.01 -19.86
CA LYS A 188 9.00 -18.94 -20.88
C LYS A 188 10.09 -18.29 -21.73
N HIS A 189 9.86 -17.07 -22.20
CA HIS A 189 10.83 -16.33 -23.00
C HIS A 189 12.12 -16.07 -22.22
N LEU A 190 12.02 -15.55 -21.00
CA LEU A 190 13.17 -15.33 -20.11
C LEU A 190 13.99 -16.60 -19.93
N LEU A 191 13.36 -17.72 -19.53
CA LEU A 191 14.05 -18.99 -19.30
C LEU A 191 14.67 -19.59 -20.58
N THR A 192 14.17 -19.19 -21.75
CA THR A 192 14.71 -19.63 -23.05
C THR A 192 15.89 -18.76 -23.51
N GLN A 193 15.85 -17.46 -23.27
CA GLN A 193 16.87 -16.51 -23.75
C GLN A 193 18.02 -16.34 -22.76
N LEU A 194 17.75 -16.24 -21.44
CA LEU A 194 18.79 -15.99 -20.43
C LEU A 194 20.01 -16.91 -20.56
N PRO A 195 19.85 -18.25 -20.71
CA PRO A 195 20.99 -19.16 -20.80
C PRO A 195 21.94 -18.87 -21.97
N GLN A 196 21.46 -18.21 -23.03
CA GLN A 196 22.27 -17.85 -24.20
C GLN A 196 23.21 -16.67 -23.93
N HIS A 197 22.96 -15.92 -22.86
CA HIS A 197 23.74 -14.75 -22.45
C HIS A 197 24.64 -15.02 -21.23
N ILE A 198 24.68 -16.27 -20.74
CA ILE A 198 25.52 -16.68 -19.62
C ILE A 198 26.92 -17.01 -20.14
N ASP A 199 27.93 -16.32 -19.61
CA ASP A 199 29.32 -16.60 -19.91
C ASP A 199 29.81 -17.91 -19.24
N LYS A 200 31.03 -18.34 -19.58
CA LYS A 200 31.66 -19.54 -19.01
C LYS A 200 31.83 -19.52 -17.47
N ASN A 201 31.72 -18.36 -16.85
CA ASN A 201 31.85 -18.15 -15.41
C ASN A 201 30.49 -17.98 -14.72
N GLY A 202 29.38 -18.04 -15.45
CA GLY A 202 28.03 -17.86 -14.90
C GLY A 202 27.56 -16.40 -14.83
N ASN A 203 28.28 -15.44 -15.42
CA ASN A 203 27.89 -14.03 -15.42
C ASN A 203 27.09 -13.67 -16.66
N ILE A 204 26.30 -12.59 -16.56
CA ILE A 204 25.56 -12.01 -17.67
C ILE A 204 25.95 -10.53 -17.76
N GLU A 205 26.28 -10.07 -18.96
CA GLU A 205 26.51 -8.65 -19.21
C GLU A 205 25.19 -7.88 -19.09
N GLN A 206 25.17 -6.82 -18.29
CA GLN A 206 23.94 -6.10 -17.95
C GLN A 206 23.25 -5.49 -19.18
N SER A 207 24.01 -5.07 -20.19
CA SER A 207 23.49 -4.56 -21.47
C SER A 207 22.60 -5.58 -22.20
N LEU A 208 22.90 -6.87 -22.06
CA LEU A 208 22.17 -7.98 -22.69
C LEU A 208 20.84 -8.28 -21.99
N LEU A 209 20.63 -7.75 -20.78
CA LEU A 209 19.38 -7.92 -20.04
C LEU A 209 18.31 -6.94 -20.51
N GLU A 210 18.68 -5.76 -21.01
CA GLU A 210 17.72 -4.70 -21.36
C GLU A 210 16.64 -5.18 -22.35
N PRO A 211 16.97 -5.92 -23.42
CA PRO A 211 15.95 -6.47 -24.33
C PRO A 211 15.00 -7.48 -23.67
N LEU A 212 15.43 -8.12 -22.58
CA LEU A 212 14.68 -9.13 -21.84
C LEU A 212 13.83 -8.53 -20.71
N MET A 213 14.02 -7.25 -20.38
CA MET A 213 13.30 -6.60 -19.29
C MET A 213 11.81 -6.48 -19.58
N PRO A 214 10.94 -6.43 -18.56
CA PRO A 214 9.50 -6.47 -18.77
C PRO A 214 8.94 -5.19 -19.42
N TRP A 215 9.70 -4.10 -19.48
CA TRP A 215 9.37 -2.87 -20.19
C TRP A 215 9.95 -2.82 -21.62
N SER A 216 10.69 -3.85 -22.04
CA SER A 216 11.32 -3.90 -23.35
C SER A 216 10.28 -4.02 -24.47
N LYS A 217 10.42 -3.20 -25.50
CA LYS A 217 9.57 -3.25 -26.70
C LYS A 217 9.95 -4.40 -27.64
N GLU A 218 11.05 -5.09 -27.38
CA GLU A 218 11.60 -6.17 -28.21
C GLU A 218 11.09 -7.56 -27.81
N LEU A 219 10.27 -7.64 -26.76
CA LEU A 219 9.68 -8.89 -26.30
C LEU A 219 8.78 -9.52 -27.39
N PRO A 220 8.70 -10.87 -27.47
CA PRO A 220 7.82 -11.54 -28.41
C PRO A 220 6.36 -11.10 -28.28
N VAL A 221 5.64 -11.04 -29.40
CA VAL A 221 4.24 -10.61 -29.46
C VAL A 221 3.34 -11.39 -28.50
N ASP A 222 3.60 -12.69 -28.32
CA ASP A 222 2.85 -13.56 -27.40
C ASP A 222 2.95 -13.10 -25.93
N CYS A 223 4.02 -12.41 -25.54
CA CYS A 223 4.16 -11.82 -24.21
C CYS A 223 3.13 -10.71 -23.96
N TYR A 224 2.58 -10.10 -25.00
CA TYR A 224 1.52 -9.08 -24.91
C TYR A 224 0.11 -9.66 -25.10
N SER A 225 0.00 -10.99 -25.22
CA SER A 225 -1.30 -11.65 -25.39
C SER A 225 -2.20 -11.43 -24.16
N LYS A 226 -3.47 -11.11 -24.41
CA LYS A 226 -4.45 -11.01 -23.32
C LYS A 226 -4.63 -12.38 -22.68
N ARG A 227 -4.63 -12.43 -21.34
CA ARG A 227 -5.07 -13.63 -20.60
C ARG A 227 -6.46 -14.02 -21.11
N ARG A 228 -6.63 -15.28 -21.53
CA ARG A 228 -7.98 -15.86 -21.62
C ARG A 228 -8.54 -15.88 -20.20
N SER A 229 -9.58 -15.08 -19.96
CA SER A 229 -10.33 -14.98 -18.71
C SER A 229 -11.06 -16.28 -18.41
#